data_AF-A0A7W8LNB3-F1
#
_entry.id   AF-A0A7W8LNB3-F1
#
_cell.length_a   1.000
_cell.length_b   1.000
_cell.length_c   1.000
_cell.angle_alpha   90.00
_cell.angle_beta   90.00
_cell.angle_gamma   90.00
#
_symmetry.space_group_name_H-M   'P 1'
#
loop_
_entity.id
_entity.type
_entity.pdbx_description
1 polymer ?
#
loop_
_entity_poly.entity_id
_entity_poly.type
_entity_poly.pdbx_seq_one_letter_code
_entity_poly.pdbx_strand_id
1 'polypeptide(L)'
;MESIFNYIKQFILSTVNGYLPEYADENTPMNAIEEKNIVFGAVDLSRYTDKIVCAIVPDSEDDEEAEIGADKESSDFTVSFLCRGYAQDVLVRQMCRYGAAFRRAVLDDVSLNGTVEQAEIGRRNFFTDAGTVEKQMTAVEISLTVITEDEIEL
;
A
#
# COMPACT_ATOMS: atom_id res chain seq x y z
N MET A 1 6.83 -4.24 -13.85
CA MET A 1 6.23 -4.81 -12.60
C MET A 1 7.11 -5.14 -11.34
N GLU A 2 8.05 -6.10 -11.31
CA GLU A 2 8.73 -6.53 -10.04
C GLU A 2 9.63 -5.46 -9.40
N SER A 3 10.24 -4.60 -10.23
CA SER A 3 10.96 -3.38 -9.80
C SER A 3 10.03 -2.42 -9.04
N ILE A 4 8.86 -2.13 -9.61
CA ILE A 4 7.87 -1.21 -9.04
C ILE A 4 7.33 -1.73 -7.69
N PHE A 5 7.09 -3.04 -7.58
CA PHE A 5 6.75 -3.65 -6.29
C PHE A 5 7.81 -3.34 -5.23
N ASN A 6 9.10 -3.47 -5.56
CA ASN A 6 10.18 -3.18 -4.63
C ASN A 6 10.22 -1.70 -4.25
N TYR A 7 9.93 -0.78 -5.18
CA TYR A 7 9.81 0.65 -4.88
C TYR A 7 8.68 0.94 -3.89
N ILE A 8 7.47 0.43 -4.15
CA ILE A 8 6.32 0.56 -3.25
C ILE A 8 6.64 -0.05 -1.88
N LYS A 9 7.26 -1.24 -1.84
CA LYS A 9 7.68 -1.91 -0.62
C LYS A 9 8.64 -1.04 0.19
N GLN A 10 9.71 -0.52 -0.42
CA GLN A 10 10.68 0.33 0.27
C GLN A 10 10.05 1.64 0.75
N PHE A 11 9.17 2.23 -0.05
CA PHE A 11 8.41 3.40 0.32
C PHE A 11 7.53 3.16 1.56
N ILE A 12 6.89 2.00 1.66
CA ILE A 12 6.11 1.62 2.84
C ILE A 12 7.01 1.46 4.07
N LEU A 13 8.12 0.73 3.93
CA LEU A 13 9.03 0.44 5.03
C LEU A 13 9.71 1.69 5.60
N SER A 14 9.99 2.68 4.75
CA SER A 14 10.66 3.92 5.12
C SER A 14 9.65 5.04 5.43
N THR A 15 8.97 5.53 4.41
CA THR A 15 8.18 6.75 4.43
C THR A 15 6.86 6.55 5.17
N VAL A 16 6.08 5.53 4.82
CA VAL A 16 4.77 5.28 5.44
C VAL A 16 4.91 5.00 6.94
N ASN A 17 5.88 4.17 7.32
CA ASN A 17 6.23 3.94 8.72
C ASN A 17 6.60 5.23 9.47
N GLY A 18 7.24 6.19 8.81
CA GLY A 18 7.55 7.50 9.38
C GLY A 18 6.32 8.30 9.82
N TYR A 19 5.19 8.13 9.13
CA TYR A 19 3.93 8.79 9.47
C TYR A 19 3.10 8.05 10.54
N LEU A 20 3.25 6.73 10.69
CA LEU A 20 2.43 5.94 11.63
C LEU A 20 2.39 6.48 13.07
N PRO A 21 3.49 7.00 13.66
CA PRO A 21 3.46 7.59 15.00
C PRO A 21 2.50 8.77 15.14
N GLU A 22 2.30 9.58 14.09
CA GLU A 22 1.36 10.72 14.10
C GLU A 22 -0.10 10.27 14.18
N TYR A 23 -0.38 9.04 13.73
CA TYR A 23 -1.70 8.44 13.75
C TYR A 23 -1.89 7.47 14.93
N ALA A 24 -0.88 7.25 15.78
CA ALA A 24 -0.99 6.35 16.91
C ALA A 24 -1.53 7.09 18.16
N ASP A 25 -2.38 6.43 18.93
CA ASP A 25 -2.73 6.87 20.29
C ASP A 25 -2.94 5.68 21.24
N GLU A 26 -3.15 5.96 22.52
CA GLU A 26 -3.34 4.95 23.56
C GLU A 26 -4.49 3.98 23.27
N ASN A 27 -5.53 4.42 22.59
CA ASN A 27 -6.73 3.64 22.27
C ASN A 27 -6.62 2.93 20.91
N THR A 28 -5.65 3.31 20.08
CA THR A 28 -5.42 2.75 18.75
C THR A 28 -3.92 2.71 18.45
N PRO A 29 -3.22 1.67 18.94
CA PRO A 29 -1.81 1.51 18.65
C PRO A 29 -1.61 1.22 17.16
N MET A 30 -0.57 1.79 16.55
CA MET A 30 -0.18 1.48 15.18
C MET A 30 1.10 0.64 15.23
N ASN A 31 1.07 -0.57 14.67
CA ASN A 31 2.28 -1.38 14.56
C ASN A 31 3.07 -0.90 13.35
N ALA A 32 4.39 -0.77 13.51
CA ALA A 32 5.26 -0.57 12.35
C ALA A 32 5.09 -1.73 11.37
N ILE A 33 5.15 -1.42 10.07
CA ILE A 33 5.13 -2.41 9.00
C ILE A 33 6.55 -2.91 8.82
N GLU A 34 6.76 -4.19 9.03
CA GLU A 34 8.05 -4.85 8.81
C GLU A 34 8.05 -5.57 7.46
N GLU A 35 9.24 -5.89 6.96
CA GLU A 35 9.40 -6.60 5.68
C GLU A 35 8.59 -7.91 5.62
N LYS A 36 8.54 -8.65 6.73
CA LYS A 36 7.76 -9.90 6.84
C LYS A 36 6.25 -9.70 6.68
N ASN A 37 5.76 -8.47 6.86
CA ASN A 37 4.34 -8.14 6.74
C ASN A 37 3.94 -7.81 5.31
N ILE A 38 4.89 -7.56 4.40
CA ILE A 38 4.62 -7.14 3.03
C ILE A 38 4.62 -8.38 2.11
N VAL A 39 3.55 -8.52 1.33
CA VAL A 39 3.35 -9.64 0.41
C VAL A 39 3.05 -9.11 -0.99
N PHE A 40 3.65 -9.75 -2.00
CA PHE A 40 3.33 -9.48 -3.40
C PHE A 40 2.22 -10.42 -3.88
N GLY A 41 1.18 -9.86 -4.50
CA GLY A 41 0.04 -10.60 -5.04
C GLY A 41 -1.01 -11.00 -4.00
N ALA A 42 -1.93 -11.87 -4.43
CA ALA A 42 -3.06 -12.31 -3.62
C ALA A 42 -2.62 -13.02 -2.34
N VAL A 43 -3.25 -12.66 -1.22
CA VAL A 43 -2.84 -13.15 0.11
C VAL A 43 -3.77 -14.25 0.62
N ASP A 44 -3.19 -15.43 0.87
CA ASP A 44 -3.82 -16.47 1.69
C ASP A 44 -3.62 -16.14 3.18
N LEU A 45 -4.55 -15.38 3.75
CA LEU A 45 -4.51 -14.92 5.14
C LEU A 45 -4.44 -16.06 6.17
N SER A 46 -4.78 -17.29 5.78
CA SER A 46 -4.66 -18.44 6.68
C SER A 46 -3.22 -18.74 7.09
N ARG A 47 -2.24 -18.31 6.28
CA ARG A 47 -0.80 -18.55 6.46
C ARG A 47 -0.11 -17.47 7.29
N TYR A 48 -0.77 -16.34 7.54
CA TYR A 48 -0.19 -15.20 8.23
C TYR A 48 -0.72 -15.08 9.65
N THR A 49 0.19 -14.90 10.59
CA THR A 49 -0.16 -14.75 12.01
C THR A 49 -0.04 -13.33 12.54
N ASP A 50 0.64 -12.46 11.78
CA ASP A 50 0.90 -11.07 12.15
C ASP A 50 -0.38 -10.25 12.34
N LYS A 51 -0.26 -9.19 13.12
CA LYS A 51 -1.36 -8.25 13.40
C LYS A 51 -1.66 -7.33 12.22
N ILE A 52 -0.68 -7.12 11.35
CA ILE A 52 -0.77 -6.34 10.13
C ILE A 52 -0.18 -7.16 8.99
N VAL A 53 -0.89 -7.20 7.87
CA VAL A 53 -0.38 -7.68 6.58
C VAL A 53 -0.61 -6.57 5.56
N CYS A 54 0.39 -6.29 4.74
CA CYS A 54 0.33 -5.33 3.65
C CYS A 54 0.48 -6.08 2.32
N ALA A 55 -0.61 -6.22 1.58
CA ALA A 55 -0.58 -6.82 0.24
C ALA A 55 -0.35 -5.73 -0.80
N ILE A 56 0.50 -6.01 -1.80
CA ILE A 56 0.65 -5.19 -3.00
C ILE A 56 0.30 -6.08 -4.17
N VAL A 57 -0.87 -5.85 -4.76
CA VAL A 57 -1.42 -6.66 -5.86
C VAL A 57 -1.33 -5.84 -7.14
N PRO A 58 -0.63 -6.30 -8.19
CA PRO A 58 -0.69 -5.66 -9.48
C PRO A 58 -2.06 -5.91 -10.12
N ASP A 59 -2.68 -4.85 -10.64
CA ASP A 59 -4.01 -4.90 -11.26
C ASP A 59 -3.92 -4.88 -12.79
N SER A 60 -3.16 -3.93 -13.34
CA SER A 60 -2.92 -3.76 -14.78
C SER A 60 -1.61 -3.01 -15.04
N GLU A 61 -1.10 -3.12 -16.26
CA GLU A 61 0.07 -2.40 -16.79
C GLU A 61 -0.35 -1.94 -18.18
N ASP A 62 -0.28 -0.63 -18.42
CA ASP A 62 -0.65 0.02 -19.68
C ASP A 62 0.55 0.83 -20.19
N ASP A 63 0.94 0.60 -21.45
CA ASP A 63 1.92 1.42 -22.15
C ASP A 63 1.23 2.71 -22.63
N GLU A 64 1.67 3.88 -22.16
CA GLU A 64 1.16 5.14 -22.70
C GLU A 64 1.92 5.48 -23.99
N GLU A 65 1.21 5.55 -25.13
CA GLU A 65 1.81 5.91 -26.43
C GLU A 65 2.49 7.29 -26.33
N ALA A 66 3.81 7.31 -26.54
CA ALA A 66 4.64 8.49 -26.43
C ALA A 66 4.19 9.65 -27.33
N GLU A 67 3.80 10.78 -26.73
CA GLU A 67 3.85 12.07 -27.41
C GLU A 67 5.32 12.52 -27.50
N ILE A 68 6.00 12.13 -28.58
CA ILE A 68 7.31 12.64 -29.03
C ILE A 68 8.31 12.90 -27.87
N GLY A 69 8.95 11.84 -27.35
CA GLY A 69 10.22 12.01 -26.61
C GLY A 69 10.54 11.06 -25.46
N ALA A 70 9.55 10.35 -24.90
CA ALA A 70 9.77 9.33 -23.87
C ALA A 70 8.59 8.34 -23.85
N ASP A 71 8.88 7.05 -23.68
CA ASP A 71 7.87 6.04 -23.40
C ASP A 71 7.57 6.07 -21.90
N LYS A 72 6.29 6.17 -21.55
CA LYS A 72 5.82 6.12 -20.17
C LYS A 72 5.07 4.82 -19.93
N GLU A 73 5.43 4.15 -18.85
CA GLU A 73 4.73 2.97 -18.37
C GLU A 73 3.85 3.37 -17.19
N SER A 74 2.56 3.07 -17.28
CA SER A 74 1.59 3.26 -16.20
C SER A 74 1.21 1.90 -15.62
N SER A 75 1.46 1.71 -14.33
CA SER A 75 1.15 0.47 -13.62
C SER A 75 0.17 0.72 -12.48
N ASP A 76 -0.93 -0.02 -12.47
CA ASP A 76 -1.94 0.03 -11.41
C ASP A 76 -1.74 -1.08 -10.39
N PHE A 77 -1.86 -0.70 -9.11
CA PHE A 77 -1.76 -1.59 -7.97
C PHE A 77 -2.89 -1.37 -6.98
N THR A 78 -3.31 -2.47 -6.35
CA THR A 78 -4.09 -2.43 -5.11
C THR A 78 -3.16 -2.68 -3.92
N VAL A 79 -3.04 -1.67 -3.06
CA VAL A 79 -2.32 -1.76 -1.78
C VAL A 79 -3.32 -1.99 -0.66
N SER A 80 -3.26 -3.17 -0.03
CA SER A 80 -4.21 -3.58 1.00
C SER A 80 -3.53 -3.67 2.37
N PHE A 81 -4.05 -2.93 3.36
CA PHE A 81 -3.63 -3.06 4.77
C PHE A 81 -4.66 -3.84 5.54
N LEU A 82 -4.31 -5.05 6.00
CA LEU A 82 -5.20 -5.92 6.75
C LEU A 82 -4.81 -5.99 8.22
N CYS A 83 -5.71 -5.57 9.10
CA CYS A 83 -5.51 -5.47 10.54
C CYS A 83 -6.28 -6.56 11.28
N ARG A 84 -5.66 -7.18 12.30
CA ARG A 84 -6.27 -8.21 13.14
C ARG A 84 -5.69 -8.25 14.55
N GLY A 85 -6.33 -9.03 15.42
CA GLY A 85 -5.81 -9.32 16.78
C GLY A 85 -6.04 -8.19 17.78
N TYR A 86 -7.00 -7.31 17.51
CA TYR A 86 -7.51 -6.28 18.43
C TYR A 86 -9.04 -6.34 18.49
N ALA A 87 -9.63 -5.59 19.43
CA ALA A 87 -11.08 -5.38 19.46
C ALA A 87 -11.56 -4.67 18.18
N GLN A 88 -12.79 -4.98 17.76
CA GLN A 88 -13.33 -4.54 16.47
C GLN A 88 -13.29 -3.02 16.27
N ASP A 89 -13.59 -2.23 17.31
CA ASP A 89 -13.53 -0.77 17.24
C ASP A 89 -12.10 -0.25 17.02
N VAL A 90 -11.11 -0.90 17.64
CA VAL A 90 -9.68 -0.61 17.43
C VAL A 90 -9.27 -0.97 16.00
N LEU A 91 -9.70 -2.13 15.49
CA LEU A 91 -9.39 -2.57 14.12
C LEU A 91 -9.94 -1.58 13.08
N VAL A 92 -11.18 -1.14 13.23
CA VAL A 92 -11.78 -0.13 12.33
C VAL A 92 -10.99 1.18 12.36
N ARG A 93 -10.54 1.62 13.54
CA ARG A 93 -9.69 2.82 13.65
C ARG A 93 -8.31 2.61 13.01
N GLN A 94 -7.67 1.46 13.22
CA GLN A 94 -6.38 1.11 12.60
C GLN A 94 -6.47 1.11 11.08
N MET A 95 -7.48 0.45 10.52
CA MET A 95 -7.74 0.41 9.08
C MET A 95 -7.79 1.83 8.49
N CYS A 96 -8.57 2.72 9.09
CA CYS A 96 -8.66 4.12 8.64
C CYS A 96 -7.31 4.85 8.74
N ARG A 97 -6.53 4.59 9.80
CA ARG A 97 -5.25 5.26 10.07
C ARG A 97 -4.13 4.79 9.16
N TYR A 98 -4.02 3.49 8.87
CA TYR A 98 -3.08 2.98 7.86
C TYR A 98 -3.39 3.59 6.49
N GLY A 99 -4.67 3.63 6.11
CA GLY A 99 -5.07 4.25 4.85
C GLY A 99 -4.89 5.77 4.80
N ALA A 100 -4.87 6.46 5.95
CA ALA A 100 -4.53 7.88 6.03
C ALA A 100 -3.02 8.12 5.96
N ALA A 101 -2.22 7.32 6.67
CA ALA A 101 -0.77 7.40 6.68
C ALA A 101 -0.19 7.12 5.28
N PHE A 102 -0.64 6.05 4.62
CA PHE A 102 -0.24 5.75 3.24
C PHE A 102 -0.58 6.91 2.30
N ARG A 103 -1.81 7.44 2.40
CA ARG A 103 -2.22 8.58 1.58
C ARG A 103 -1.39 9.81 1.81
N ARG A 104 -1.09 10.11 3.08
CA ARG A 104 -0.27 11.27 3.44
C ARG A 104 1.14 11.12 2.86
N ALA A 105 1.73 9.94 3.00
CA ALA A 105 3.04 9.65 2.46
C ALA A 105 3.12 9.91 0.96
N VAL A 106 2.20 9.35 0.16
CA VAL A 106 2.24 9.52 -1.31
C VAL A 106 1.99 10.97 -1.71
N LEU A 107 1.12 11.70 -1.00
CA LEU A 107 0.88 13.11 -1.33
C LEU A 107 2.05 14.03 -0.99
N ASP A 108 2.81 13.70 0.04
CA ASP A 108 4.00 14.45 0.43
C ASP A 108 5.22 14.07 -0.43
N ASP A 109 5.26 12.84 -0.96
CA ASP A 109 6.28 12.36 -1.89
C ASP A 109 5.67 11.46 -2.97
N VAL A 110 5.27 12.10 -4.07
CA VAL A 110 4.71 11.43 -5.25
C VAL A 110 5.75 10.62 -6.03
N SER A 111 7.04 10.81 -5.77
CA SER A 111 8.12 10.13 -6.49
C SER A 111 8.53 8.80 -5.85
N LEU A 112 7.83 8.38 -4.79
CA LEU A 112 8.15 7.19 -3.99
C LEU A 112 9.64 7.13 -3.62
N ASN A 113 10.16 8.17 -2.99
CA ASN A 113 11.59 8.38 -2.70
C ASN A 113 12.48 8.54 -3.93
N GLY A 114 11.99 9.21 -4.99
CA GLY A 114 12.72 9.46 -6.23
C GLY A 114 12.95 8.21 -7.09
N THR A 115 12.12 7.18 -6.92
CA THR A 115 12.24 5.90 -7.65
C THR A 115 11.34 5.82 -8.87
N VAL A 116 10.29 6.66 -8.92
CA VAL A 116 9.32 6.72 -10.01
C VAL A 116 9.10 8.19 -10.38
N GLU A 117 8.56 8.43 -11.57
CA GLU A 117 8.24 9.80 -12.00
C GLU A 117 7.11 10.37 -11.13
N GLN A 118 6.04 9.57 -10.99
CA GLN A 118 4.84 9.98 -10.28
C GLN A 118 4.07 8.78 -9.73
N ALA A 119 3.41 8.98 -8.60
CA ALA A 119 2.48 8.04 -8.01
C ALA A 119 1.19 8.76 -7.62
N GLU A 120 0.06 8.17 -7.97
CA GLU A 120 -1.26 8.72 -7.74
C GLU A 120 -2.11 7.77 -6.90
N ILE A 121 -2.83 8.32 -5.92
CA ILE A 121 -3.79 7.55 -5.14
C ILE A 121 -5.18 7.73 -5.71
N GLY A 122 -5.77 6.62 -6.12
CA GLY A 122 -7.15 6.53 -6.53
C GLY A 122 -8.10 6.24 -5.37
N ARG A 123 -8.98 5.26 -5.59
CA ARG A 123 -10.06 4.92 -4.68
C ARG A 123 -9.55 4.24 -3.42
N ARG A 124 -10.25 4.45 -2.30
CA ARG A 124 -10.08 3.71 -1.05
C ARG A 124 -11.36 2.97 -0.69
N ASN A 125 -11.26 1.66 -0.49
CA ASN A 125 -12.35 0.81 -0.04
C ASN A 125 -12.07 0.30 1.37
N PHE A 126 -13.10 0.27 2.21
CA PHE A 126 -13.00 -0.12 3.61
C PHE A 126 -13.86 -1.35 3.87
N PHE A 127 -13.26 -2.36 4.47
CA PHE A 127 -13.89 -3.64 4.76
C PHE A 127 -13.82 -3.89 6.26
N THR A 128 -14.96 -3.82 6.93
CA THR A 128 -15.03 -4.00 8.40
C THR A 128 -15.07 -5.47 8.82
N ASP A 129 -15.27 -6.37 7.86
CA ASP A 129 -15.44 -7.81 8.02
C ASP A 129 -14.67 -8.56 6.94
N ALA A 130 -13.34 -8.41 6.95
CA ALA A 130 -12.47 -9.22 6.12
C ALA A 130 -12.13 -10.54 6.84
N GLY A 131 -12.21 -11.67 6.14
CA GLY A 131 -11.87 -12.99 6.67
C GLY A 131 -13.04 -13.80 7.25
N THR A 132 -12.74 -14.90 7.93
CA THR A 132 -13.76 -15.75 8.56
C THR A 132 -14.12 -15.24 9.96
N VAL A 133 -15.30 -15.61 10.48
CA VAL A 133 -15.79 -15.18 11.81
C VAL A 133 -14.79 -15.45 12.94
N GLU A 134 -14.02 -16.55 12.87
CA GLU A 134 -13.00 -16.92 13.86
C GLU A 134 -11.68 -16.14 13.71
N LYS A 135 -11.47 -15.49 12.57
CA LYS A 135 -10.28 -14.70 12.22
C LYS A 135 -10.72 -13.33 11.69
N GLN A 136 -11.57 -12.63 12.45
CA GLN A 136 -12.10 -11.35 12.03
C GLN A 136 -10.97 -10.33 11.81
N MET A 137 -10.96 -9.71 10.64
CA MET A 137 -10.01 -8.70 10.22
C MET A 137 -10.75 -7.48 9.68
N THR A 138 -10.05 -6.37 9.62
CA THR A 138 -10.47 -5.21 8.83
C THR A 138 -9.44 -4.96 7.74
N ALA A 139 -9.87 -4.44 6.60
CA ALA A 139 -8.97 -4.14 5.49
C ALA A 139 -9.29 -2.78 4.88
N VAL A 140 -8.25 -2.04 4.53
CA VAL A 140 -8.37 -0.92 3.60
C VAL A 140 -7.61 -1.27 2.34
N GLU A 141 -8.27 -1.13 1.20
CA GLU A 141 -7.68 -1.28 -0.13
C GLU A 141 -7.55 0.10 -0.76
N ILE A 142 -6.38 0.39 -1.33
CA ILE A 142 -6.03 1.68 -1.91
C ILE A 142 -5.52 1.41 -3.32
N SER A 143 -6.21 1.95 -4.32
CA SER A 143 -5.69 1.96 -5.68
C SER A 143 -4.55 2.95 -5.78
N LEU A 144 -3.43 2.51 -6.34
CA LEU A 144 -2.22 3.27 -6.57
C LEU A 144 -1.82 3.10 -8.04
N THR A 145 -1.73 4.21 -8.77
CA THR A 145 -1.17 4.25 -10.11
C THR A 145 0.27 4.74 -9.99
N VAL A 146 1.21 4.06 -10.64
CA VAL A 146 2.63 4.40 -10.66
C VAL A 146 3.05 4.63 -12.11
N ILE A 147 3.66 5.78 -12.36
CA ILE A 147 4.16 6.18 -13.68
C ILE A 147 5.69 6.16 -13.63
N THR A 148 6.29 5.44 -14.56
CA THR A 148 7.74 5.36 -14.77
C THR A 148 8.10 5.79 -16.19
N GLU A 149 9.23 6.48 -16.34
CA GLU A 149 9.82 6.74 -17.66
C GLU A 149 10.81 5.62 -17.98
N ASP A 150 10.66 5.03 -19.17
CA ASP A 150 11.69 4.16 -19.74
C ASP A 150 12.70 5.04 -20.50
N GLU A 151 13.95 5.05 -20.05
CA GLU A 151 15.03 5.62 -20.85
C GLU A 151 15.28 4.71 -22.06
N ILE A 152 14.86 5.16 -23.24
CA ILE A 152 15.30 4.55 -24.50
C ILE A 152 16.81 4.83 -24.63
N GLU A 153 17.65 3.86 -24.30
CA GLU A 153 19.06 3.88 -24.70
C GLU A 153 19.12 3.84 -26.24
N LEU A 154 19.36 5.00 -26.87
CA LEU A 154 19.56 5.17 -28.31
C LEU A 154 20.95 4.69 -28.77
#